data_AF-A0A0P4V1S3-F1
#
_entry.id   AF-A0A0P4V1S3-F1
#
_cell.length_a   1.000
_cell.length_b   1.000
_cell.length_c   1.000
_cell.angle_alpha   90.00
_cell.angle_beta   90.00
_cell.angle_gamma   90.00
#
_symmetry.space_group_name_H-M   'P 1'
#
loop_
_entity.id
_entity.type
_entity.pdbx_description
1 polymer ?
#
loop_
_entity_poly.entity_id
_entity_poly.type
_entity_poly.pdbx_seq_one_letter_code
_entity_poly.pdbx_strand_id
1 'polypeptide(L)' 'MEIQELKALIKESVREVIREERLSLCQALIPYVSDEEQQEIEAEFGLPDDDEDEWVHRIGARGDIYK' A
#
# COMPACT_ATOMS: atom_id res chain seq x y z
N MET A 1 12.02 33.06 0.12
CA MET A 1 11.13 31.88 0.09
C MET A 1 10.02 32.16 1.08
N GLU A 2 8.80 32.29 0.58
CA GLU A 2 7.64 32.56 1.40
C GLU A 2 7.30 31.35 2.28
N ILE A 3 6.70 31.56 3.45
CA ILE A 3 6.33 30.46 4.37
C ILE A 3 5.43 29.41 3.69
N GLN A 4 4.59 29.85 2.74
CA GLN A 4 3.72 28.95 1.99
C GLN A 4 4.50 28.07 1.00
N GLU A 5 5.54 28.59 0.38
CA GLU A 5 6.43 27.83 -0.52
C GLU A 5 7.19 26.76 0.27
N LEU A 6 7.69 27.10 1.46
CA LEU A 6 8.35 26.13 2.34
C LEU A 6 7.40 25.00 2.75
N LYS A 7 6.16 25.32 3.10
CA LYS A 7 5.14 24.32 3.48
C LYS A 7 4.78 23.42 2.31
N ALA A 8 4.66 23.97 1.11
CA ALA A 8 4.38 23.20 -0.10
C ALA A 8 5.53 22.22 -0.38
N LEU A 9 6.77 22.70 -0.32
CA LEU A 9 7.95 21.87 -0.52
C LEU A 9 8.03 20.73 0.50
N ILE A 10 7.87 21.02 1.80
CA ILE A 10 7.87 19.99 2.85
C ILE A 10 6.78 18.94 2.59
N LYS A 11 5.57 19.38 2.24
CA LYS A 11 4.45 18.48 1.96
C LYS A 11 4.74 17.56 0.78
N GLU A 12 5.36 18.08 -0.27
CA GLU A 12 5.72 17.32 -1.47
C GLU A 12 6.82 16.30 -1.16
N SER A 13 7.91 16.73 -0.51
CA SER A 13 9.00 15.84 -0.11
C SER A 13 8.53 14.71 0.81
N VAL A 14 7.68 15.01 1.81
CA VAL A 14 7.14 13.97 2.70
C VAL A 14 6.23 13.00 1.95
N ARG A 15 5.41 13.50 1.01
CA ARG A 15 4.53 12.65 0.20
C ARG A 15 5.32 11.72 -0.71
N GLU A 16 6.41 12.20 -1.28
CA GLU A 16 7.31 11.41 -2.13
C GLU A 16 7.92 10.25 -1.36
N VAL A 17 8.55 10.52 -0.20
CA VAL A 17 9.13 9.49 0.67
C VAL A 17 8.08 8.46 1.10
N ILE A 18 6.88 8.90 1.50
CA ILE A 18 5.80 7.97 1.88
C ILE A 18 5.37 7.09 0.69
N ARG A 19 5.39 7.61 -0.54
CA ARG A 19 5.02 6.81 -1.73
C ARG A 19 6.05 5.75 -2.04
N GLU A 20 7.34 6.08 -1.90
CA GLU A 20 8.45 5.15 -2.10
C GLU A 20 8.44 4.04 -1.04
N GLU A 21 8.24 4.41 0.23
CA GLU A 21 8.32 3.46 1.34
C GLU A 21 7.02 2.68 1.60
N ARG A 22 5.89 3.06 0.98
CA ARG A 22 4.58 2.44 1.24
C ARG A 22 4.59 0.93 1.01
N LEU A 23 5.17 0.47 -0.09
CA LEU A 23 5.19 -0.96 -0.42
C LEU A 23 6.00 -1.74 0.61
N SER A 24 7.19 -1.24 0.96
CA SER A 24 8.06 -1.80 1.99
C SER A 24 7.34 -1.88 3.35
N LEU A 25 6.62 -0.82 3.73
CA LEU A 25 5.82 -0.79 4.94
C LEU A 25 4.68 -1.81 4.89
N CYS A 26 3.94 -1.89 3.79
CA CYS A 26 2.88 -2.88 3.63
C CYS A 26 3.44 -4.31 3.77
N GLN A 27 4.57 -4.61 3.13
CA GLN A 27 5.23 -5.92 3.24
C GLN A 27 5.65 -6.22 4.69
N ALA A 28 6.23 -5.25 5.40
CA ALA A 28 6.63 -5.42 6.79
C ALA A 28 5.44 -5.63 7.75
N LEU A 29 4.25 -5.16 7.37
CA LEU A 29 3.02 -5.28 8.17
C LEU A 29 2.17 -6.49 7.79
N ILE A 30 2.51 -7.23 6.72
CA ILE A 30 1.79 -8.46 6.36
C ILE A 30 2.09 -9.52 7.43
N PRO A 31 1.06 -10.06 8.11
CA PRO A 31 1.27 -11.13 9.07
C PRO A 31 1.77 -12.39 8.36
N TYR A 32 2.56 -13.18 9.07
CA TYR A 32 2.86 -14.53 8.60
C TYR A 32 1.56 -15.33 8.50
N VAL A 33 1.40 -16.06 7.40
CA VAL A 33 0.32 -17.00 7.14
C VAL A 33 0.97 -18.30 6.72
N SER A 34 0.59 -19.40 7.37
CA SER A 34 1.06 -20.73 7.00
C SER A 34 0.36 -21.24 5.73
N ASP A 35 0.94 -22.25 5.08
CA ASP A 35 0.37 -22.83 3.87
C ASP A 35 -1.05 -23.41 4.09
N GLU A 36 -1.35 -23.91 5.30
CA GLU A 36 -2.68 -24.42 5.66
C GLU A 36 -3.69 -23.27 5.80
N GLU A 37 -3.33 -22.20 6.53
CA GLU A 37 -4.17 -21.01 6.64
C GLU A 37 -4.40 -20.34 5.28
N GLN A 38 -3.38 -20.31 4.43
CA GLN A 38 -3.49 -19.77 3.08
C GLN A 38 -4.47 -20.59 2.22
N GLN A 39 -4.45 -21.92 2.33
CA GLN A 39 -5.40 -22.79 1.64
C GLN A 39 -6.84 -22.59 2.11
N GLU A 40 -7.05 -22.37 3.42
CA GLU A 40 -8.38 -22.06 3.96
C GLU A 40 -8.91 -20.73 3.41
N ILE A 41 -8.06 -19.70 3.38
CA ILE A 41 -8.39 -18.38 2.82
C ILE A 41 -8.77 -18.52 1.34
N GLU A 42 -7.98 -19.23 0.54
CA GLU A 42 -8.24 -19.42 -0.90
C GLU A 42 -9.51 -20.24 -1.15
N ALA A 43 -9.82 -21.22 -0.30
CA ALA A 43 -11.05 -21.98 -0.39
C ALA A 43 -12.30 -21.12 -0.08
N GLU A 44 -12.19 -20.17 0.85
CA GLU A 44 -13.29 -19.29 1.23
C GLU A 44 -13.48 -18.11 0.26
N PHE A 45 -12.38 -17.47 -0.16
CA PHE A 45 -12.41 -16.20 -0.90
C PHE A 45 -12.04 -16.34 -2.38
N GLY A 46 -11.56 -17.50 -2.82
CA GLY A 46 -11.05 -17.73 -4.16
C GLY A 46 -9.63 -17.20 -4.35
N LEU A 47 -9.09 -17.44 -5.54
CA LEU A 47 -7.78 -16.91 -5.91
C LEU A 47 -7.91 -15.46 -6.40
N PRO A 48 -6.91 -14.63 -6.08
CA PRO A 48 -6.77 -13.33 -6.70
C PRO A 48 -6.66 -13.40 -8.24
N ASP A 49 -7.27 -12.45 -8.95
CA ASP A 49 -7.05 -12.31 -10.40
C ASP A 49 -5.58 -11.92 -10.68
N ASP A 50 -4.99 -12.56 -11.70
CA ASP A 50 -3.56 -12.56 -12.03
C ASP A 50 -3.07 -11.26 -12.71
N ASP A 51 -3.87 -10.20 -12.71
CA ASP A 51 -3.45 -8.89 -13.20
C ASP A 51 -2.49 -8.26 -12.17
N GLU A 52 -1.19 -8.58 -12.28
CA GLU A 52 -0.11 -8.06 -11.41
C GLU A 52 -0.15 -6.52 -11.25
N ASP A 53 -0.57 -5.81 -12.30
CA ASP A 53 -0.74 -4.36 -12.31
C ASP A 53 -1.88 -3.87 -11.40
N GLU A 54 -2.93 -4.68 -11.20
CA GLU A 54 -4.07 -4.37 -10.35
C GLU A 54 -3.72 -4.48 -8.86
N TRP A 55 -2.86 -5.42 -8.48
CA TRP A 55 -2.43 -5.63 -7.09
C TRP A 55 -1.67 -4.43 -6.51
N VAL A 56 -0.71 -3.91 -7.29
CA VAL A 56 0.06 -2.71 -6.92
C VAL A 56 -0.87 -1.49 -6.85
N HIS A 57 -1.83 -1.38 -7.77
CA HIS A 57 -2.82 -0.31 -7.78
C HIS A 57 -3.77 -0.39 -6.57
N ARG A 58 -4.21 -1.59 -6.16
CA ARG A 58 -5.15 -1.77 -5.05
C ARG A 58 -4.51 -1.55 -3.67
N ILE A 59 -3.23 -1.91 -3.51
CA ILE A 59 -2.43 -1.52 -2.33
C ILE A 59 -2.19 0.00 -2.32
N GLY A 60 -2.05 0.63 -3.50
CA GLY A 60 -2.02 2.08 -3.65
C GLY A 60 -3.33 2.79 -3.28
N ALA A 61 -4.48 2.22 -3.65
CA ALA A 61 -5.81 2.82 -3.49
C ALA A 61 -6.39 2.73 -2.07
N ARG A 62 -5.90 1.80 -1.23
CA ARG A 62 -6.36 1.72 0.18
C ARG A 62 -6.02 2.95 1.02
N GLY A 63 -5.07 3.78 0.59
CA GLY A 63 -4.78 5.07 1.21
C GLY A 63 -5.88 6.13 1.02
N ASP A 64 -6.77 5.96 0.04
CA ASP A 64 -7.86 6.90 -0.25
C ASP A 64 -9.17 6.58 0.50
N ILE A 65 -9.22 5.47 1.24
CA ILE A 65 -10.40 5.03 2.02
C ILE A 65 -10.47 5.76 3.37
N TYR A 66 -9.39 6.39 3.81
CA TYR A 66 -9.39 7.35 4.93
C TYR A 66 -9.65 8.77 4.40
N LYS A 67 -10.84 9.01 3.86
CA LYS A 67 -11.38 10.36 3.60
C LYS A 67 -12.67 10.56 4.35
#